data_AF-A0A3P2EIC6-F1
#
_entry.id   AF-A0A3P2EIC6-F1
#
_cell.length_a   1.000
_cell.length_b   1.000
_cell.length_c   1.000
_cell.angle_alpha   90.00
_cell.angle_beta   90.00
_cell.angle_gamma   90.00
#
_symmetry.space_group_name_H-M   'P 1'
#
loop_
_entity.id
_entity.type
_entity.pdbx_description
1 polymer ?
#
loop_
_entity_poly.entity_id
_entity_poly.type
_entity_poly.pdbx_seq_one_letter_code
_entity_poly.pdbx_strand_id
1 'polypeptide(L)'
;MIDDFAADGQLAKAIPGFKPREPQRQMAVAVSEAIEASRPLVVEAGTGTGKTYAYGACAAGEKKVIISTGSKALQDQLYSRDLPTVAKALKFTGKLALLKGRSNYLCLERLEQQALAGGDLPVQTLSDVILLRSGRIKPRMAISAPAPASRKTLRLAAGDQHQR
;
A
#
# COMPACT_ATOMS: atom_id res chain seq x y z
N MET A 1 -10.25 2.02 16.90
CA MET A 1 -8.89 1.84 16.34
C MET A 1 -8.13 0.74 17.07
N ILE A 2 -7.93 0.85 18.40
CA ILE A 2 -7.24 -0.21 19.18
C ILE A 2 -8.07 -1.50 19.25
N ASP A 3 -9.39 -1.38 19.45
CA ASP A 3 -10.31 -2.53 19.55
C ASP A 3 -10.56 -3.25 18.22
N ASP A 4 -10.08 -2.72 17.09
CA ASP A 4 -10.29 -3.35 15.77
C ASP A 4 -9.56 -4.71 15.66
N PHE A 5 -8.52 -4.92 16.48
CA PHE A 5 -7.74 -6.15 16.61
C PHE A 5 -8.20 -7.06 17.76
N ALA A 6 -9.27 -6.71 18.48
CA ALA A 6 -9.86 -7.56 19.52
C ALA A 6 -10.53 -8.81 18.93
N ALA A 7 -10.90 -9.78 19.78
CA ALA A 7 -11.59 -11.00 19.36
C ALA A 7 -12.96 -10.76 18.74
N ASP A 8 -13.58 -9.66 19.10
CA ASP A 8 -14.86 -9.16 18.62
C ASP A 8 -14.71 -7.85 17.80
N GLY A 9 -13.47 -7.48 17.47
CA GLY A 9 -13.13 -6.30 16.69
C GLY A 9 -13.60 -6.35 15.23
N GLN A 10 -13.50 -5.21 14.52
CA GLN A 10 -13.94 -5.14 13.12
C GLN A 10 -13.19 -6.11 12.20
N LEU A 11 -11.90 -6.37 12.46
CA LEU A 11 -11.12 -7.33 11.67
C LEU A 11 -11.60 -8.77 11.89
N ALA A 12 -11.95 -9.14 13.12
CA ALA A 12 -12.47 -10.47 13.44
C ALA A 12 -13.82 -10.73 12.75
N LYS A 13 -14.66 -9.70 12.63
CA LYS A 13 -15.97 -9.77 11.96
C LYS A 13 -15.86 -9.82 10.44
N ALA A 14 -14.87 -9.13 9.87
CA ALA A 14 -14.76 -8.96 8.43
C ALA A 14 -13.85 -9.99 7.74
N ILE A 15 -12.91 -10.60 8.46
CA ILE A 15 -11.90 -11.51 7.90
C ILE A 15 -12.14 -12.93 8.45
N PRO A 16 -12.63 -13.87 7.61
CA PRO A 16 -12.82 -15.27 8.02
C PRO A 16 -11.51 -15.89 8.50
N GLY A 17 -11.53 -16.53 9.67
CA GLY A 17 -10.36 -17.17 10.26
C GLY A 17 -9.34 -16.21 10.87
N PHE A 18 -9.68 -14.91 11.04
CA PHE A 18 -8.85 -13.99 11.80
C PHE A 18 -8.70 -14.46 13.24
N LYS A 19 -7.45 -14.62 13.67
CA LYS A 19 -7.10 -14.92 15.06
C LYS A 19 -6.42 -13.70 15.66
N PRO A 20 -7.03 -13.05 16.65
CA PRO A 20 -6.42 -11.95 17.38
C PRO A 20 -5.07 -12.37 17.95
N ARG A 21 -4.10 -11.47 17.88
CA ARG A 21 -2.77 -11.68 18.44
C ARG A 21 -2.40 -10.47 19.29
N GLU A 22 -2.03 -10.72 20.54
CA GLU A 22 -1.66 -9.65 21.48
C GLU A 22 -0.55 -8.72 20.93
N PRO A 23 0.50 -9.21 20.25
CA PRO A 23 1.50 -8.33 19.64
C PRO A 23 0.94 -7.34 18.61
N GLN A 24 -0.15 -7.68 17.91
CA GLN A 24 -0.79 -6.74 16.97
C GLN A 24 -1.50 -5.62 17.71
N ARG A 25 -2.16 -5.92 18.83
CA ARG A 25 -2.79 -4.91 19.70
C ARG A 25 -1.76 -3.99 20.32
N GLN A 26 -0.70 -4.55 20.90
CA GLN A 26 0.40 -3.79 21.49
C GLN A 26 1.05 -2.84 20.47
N MET A 27 1.34 -3.34 19.26
CA MET A 27 1.88 -2.50 18.20
C MET A 27 0.87 -1.42 17.78
N ALA A 28 -0.42 -1.72 17.72
CA ALA A 28 -1.44 -0.74 17.36
C ALA A 28 -1.54 0.40 18.37
N VAL A 29 -1.52 0.08 19.67
CA VAL A 29 -1.47 1.07 20.76
C VAL A 29 -0.22 1.93 20.65
N ALA A 30 0.96 1.30 20.55
CA ALA A 30 2.23 2.02 20.49
C ALA A 30 2.29 2.98 19.28
N VAL A 31 1.80 2.54 18.11
CA VAL A 31 1.71 3.39 16.92
C VAL A 31 0.73 4.53 17.13
N SER A 32 -0.47 4.29 17.69
CA SER A 32 -1.45 5.35 17.97
C SER A 32 -0.87 6.44 18.87
N GLU A 33 -0.27 6.04 19.99
CA GLU A 33 0.38 6.96 20.92
C GLU A 33 1.53 7.74 20.27
N ALA A 34 2.32 7.09 19.42
CA ALA A 34 3.41 7.75 18.70
C ALA A 34 2.89 8.80 17.70
N ILE A 35 1.77 8.51 17.03
CA ILE A 35 1.09 9.43 16.10
C ILE A 35 0.49 10.63 16.84
N GLU A 36 -0.14 10.40 17.99
CA GLU A 36 -0.73 11.44 18.83
C GLU A 36 0.36 12.36 19.40
N ALA A 37 1.42 11.77 19.97
CA ALA A 37 2.57 12.49 20.52
C ALA A 37 3.52 13.04 19.45
N SER A 38 3.29 12.77 18.16
CA SER A 38 4.18 13.18 17.05
C SER A 38 5.65 12.79 17.24
N ARG A 39 5.89 11.60 17.81
CA ARG A 39 7.24 11.07 18.12
C ARG A 39 7.61 9.91 17.19
N PRO A 40 8.90 9.70 16.90
CA PRO A 40 9.34 8.49 16.24
C PRO A 40 9.12 7.26 17.12
N LEU A 41 8.82 6.13 16.49
CA LEU A 41 8.67 4.82 17.12
C LEU A 41 9.40 3.78 16.28
N VAL A 42 10.17 2.92 16.96
CA VAL A 42 10.78 1.74 16.37
C VAL A 42 10.13 0.52 17.01
N VAL A 43 9.62 -0.38 16.18
CA VAL A 43 9.01 -1.65 16.63
C VAL A 43 9.65 -2.78 15.86
N GLU A 44 10.11 -3.79 16.59
CA GLU A 44 10.50 -5.07 16.00
C GLU A 44 9.31 -6.02 16.02
N ALA A 45 8.92 -6.51 14.85
CA ALA A 45 7.82 -7.45 14.70
C ALA A 45 8.31 -8.68 13.95
N GLY A 46 8.23 -9.85 14.59
CA GLY A 46 8.64 -11.14 13.99
C GLY A 46 7.91 -11.46 12.69
N THR A 47 8.40 -12.43 11.91
CA THR A 47 7.70 -12.93 10.71
C THR A 47 6.36 -13.55 11.10
N GLY A 48 5.34 -13.44 10.23
CA GLY A 48 4.02 -14.01 10.51
C GLY A 48 3.17 -13.29 11.56
N THR A 49 3.70 -12.28 12.27
CA THR A 49 2.95 -11.47 13.28
C THR A 49 1.85 -10.59 12.69
N GLY A 50 1.73 -10.49 11.36
CA GLY A 50 0.69 -9.70 10.70
C GLY A 50 1.03 -8.21 10.57
N LYS A 51 2.32 -7.87 10.43
CA LYS A 51 2.88 -6.52 10.17
C LYS A 51 1.99 -5.66 9.26
N THR A 52 1.52 -6.27 8.19
CA THR A 52 0.66 -5.68 7.17
C THR A 52 -0.67 -5.12 7.70
N TYR A 53 -1.37 -5.85 8.57
CA TYR A 53 -2.69 -5.44 9.06
C TYR A 53 -2.59 -4.31 10.09
N ALA A 54 -1.57 -4.37 10.95
CA ALA A 54 -1.36 -3.43 12.02
C ALA A 54 -1.04 -2.01 11.53
N TYR A 55 -0.16 -1.83 10.53
CA TYR A 55 0.09 -0.49 9.98
C TYR A 55 -1.13 0.08 9.24
N GLY A 56 -1.86 -0.76 8.48
CA GLY A 56 -3.02 -0.32 7.69
C GLY A 56 -4.17 0.19 8.57
N ALA A 57 -4.45 -0.50 9.68
CA ALA A 57 -5.53 -0.10 10.60
C ALA A 57 -5.16 1.13 11.44
N CYS A 58 -3.91 1.22 11.92
CA CYS A 58 -3.45 2.38 12.69
C CYS A 58 -3.35 3.64 11.82
N ALA A 59 -3.09 3.45 10.53
CA ALA A 59 -3.01 4.52 9.56
C ALA A 59 -4.37 5.11 9.15
N ALA A 60 -5.47 4.43 9.47
CA ALA A 60 -6.82 4.80 9.03
C ALA A 60 -7.45 5.97 9.81
N GLY A 61 -6.69 6.62 10.70
CA GLY A 61 -7.10 7.88 11.34
C GLY A 61 -7.30 9.03 10.33
N GLU A 62 -7.61 10.23 10.83
CA GLU A 62 -7.93 11.41 9.99
C GLU A 62 -6.73 12.03 9.24
N LYS A 63 -5.53 11.43 9.37
CA LYS A 63 -4.29 11.99 8.82
C LYS A 63 -3.84 11.24 7.57
N LYS A 64 -3.12 11.94 6.68
CA LYS A 64 -2.46 11.30 5.54
C LYS A 64 -1.29 10.46 6.04
N VAL A 65 -1.28 9.19 5.67
CA VAL A 65 -0.24 8.24 6.05
C VAL A 65 0.51 7.71 4.83
N ILE A 66 1.84 7.71 4.92
CA ILE A 66 2.71 7.07 3.94
C ILE A 66 3.29 5.81 4.56
N ILE A 67 3.07 4.68 3.91
CA ILE A 67 3.68 3.39 4.27
C ILE A 67 4.79 3.09 3.27
N SER A 68 6.02 2.93 3.77
CA SER A 68 7.19 2.56 2.97
C SER A 68 7.62 1.13 3.29
N THR A 69 7.94 0.34 2.26
CA THR A 69 8.36 -1.07 2.36
C THR A 69 9.75 -1.27 1.76
N GLY A 70 10.45 -2.33 2.16
CA GLY A 70 11.81 -2.62 1.68
C GLY A 70 11.90 -3.02 0.20
N SER A 71 10.83 -3.50 -0.43
CA SER A 71 10.83 -3.91 -1.84
C SER A 71 9.54 -3.58 -2.58
N LYS A 72 9.61 -3.53 -3.93
CA LYS A 72 8.45 -3.32 -4.82
C LYS A 72 7.45 -4.48 -4.72
N ALA A 73 7.93 -5.71 -4.59
CA ALA A 73 7.08 -6.89 -4.45
C ALA A 73 6.23 -6.82 -3.17
N LEU A 74 6.84 -6.43 -2.04
CA LEU A 74 6.12 -6.20 -0.78
C LEU A 74 5.13 -5.05 -0.91
N GLN A 75 5.49 -3.99 -1.61
CA GLN A 75 4.60 -2.86 -1.87
C GLN A 75 3.37 -3.28 -2.69
N ASP A 76 3.57 -4.11 -3.72
CA ASP A 76 2.51 -4.61 -4.59
C ASP A 76 1.59 -5.61 -3.87
N GLN A 77 2.14 -6.47 -3.02
CA GLN A 77 1.36 -7.36 -2.16
C GLN A 77 0.47 -6.54 -1.21
N LEU A 78 1.08 -5.57 -0.51
CA LEU A 78 0.37 -4.70 0.42
C LEU A 78 -0.77 -3.95 -0.27
N TYR A 79 -0.51 -3.36 -1.44
CA TYR A 79 -1.52 -2.55 -2.15
C TYR A 79 -2.62 -3.37 -2.82
N SER A 80 -2.29 -4.53 -3.40
CA SER A 80 -3.24 -5.29 -4.21
C SER A 80 -4.09 -6.30 -3.44
N ARG A 81 -3.64 -6.74 -2.25
CA ARG A 81 -4.34 -7.76 -1.44
C ARG A 81 -4.69 -7.25 -0.06
N ASP A 82 -3.69 -6.75 0.64
CA ASP A 82 -3.82 -6.57 2.08
C ASP A 82 -4.56 -5.28 2.45
N LEU A 83 -4.18 -4.14 1.87
CA LEU A 83 -4.84 -2.85 2.10
C LEU A 83 -6.32 -2.87 1.69
N PRO A 84 -6.74 -3.44 0.54
CA PRO A 84 -8.15 -3.57 0.21
C PRO A 84 -8.95 -4.37 1.24
N THR A 85 -8.34 -5.42 1.79
CA THR A 85 -8.97 -6.27 2.82
C THR A 85 -9.17 -5.49 4.11
N VAL A 86 -8.13 -4.79 4.58
CA VAL A 86 -8.19 -3.94 5.79
C VAL A 86 -9.16 -2.78 5.59
N ALA A 87 -9.07 -2.09 4.45
CA ALA A 87 -9.94 -0.95 4.15
C ALA A 87 -11.41 -1.36 4.13
N LYS A 88 -11.74 -2.52 3.54
CA LYS A 88 -13.10 -3.06 3.56
C LYS A 88 -13.54 -3.42 4.98
N ALA A 89 -12.67 -4.08 5.75
CA ALA A 89 -12.97 -4.49 7.12
C ALA A 89 -13.26 -3.30 8.04
N LEU A 90 -12.48 -2.22 7.91
CA LEU A 90 -12.59 -1.02 8.74
C LEU A 90 -13.54 0.05 8.16
N LYS A 91 -14.23 -0.27 7.04
CA LYS A 91 -15.09 0.67 6.30
C LYS A 91 -14.37 1.98 5.95
N PHE A 92 -13.08 1.90 5.64
CA PHE A 92 -12.25 3.05 5.29
C PHE A 92 -12.74 3.69 3.98
N THR A 93 -13.02 5.00 4.03
CA THR A 93 -13.53 5.78 2.89
C THR A 93 -12.46 6.65 2.22
N GLY A 94 -11.23 6.65 2.74
CA GLY A 94 -10.15 7.44 2.19
C GLY A 94 -9.58 6.87 0.89
N LYS A 95 -8.74 7.67 0.23
CA LYS A 95 -8.09 7.29 -1.03
C LYS A 95 -6.82 6.49 -0.75
N LEU A 96 -6.72 5.31 -1.37
CA LEU A 96 -5.49 4.54 -1.43
C LEU A 96 -4.77 4.85 -2.76
N ALA A 97 -3.46 5.07 -2.70
CA ALA A 97 -2.64 5.31 -3.88
C ALA A 97 -1.28 4.61 -3.75
N LEU A 98 -0.76 4.13 -4.88
CA LEU A 98 0.52 3.43 -4.98
C LEU A 98 1.54 4.33 -5.65
N LEU A 99 2.60 4.68 -4.92
CA LEU A 99 3.69 5.52 -5.40
C LEU A 99 4.93 4.66 -5.68
N LYS A 100 5.37 4.63 -6.94
CA LYS A 100 6.61 4.00 -7.38
C LYS A 100 7.58 5.04 -7.96
N GLY A 101 8.86 4.68 -8.10
CA GLY A 101 9.83 5.52 -8.80
C GLY A 101 9.47 5.68 -10.29
N ARG A 102 9.88 6.79 -10.91
CA ARG A 102 9.53 7.14 -12.31
C ARG A 102 9.81 6.02 -13.33
N SER A 103 10.89 5.28 -13.15
CA SER A 103 11.27 4.14 -14.00
C SER A 103 10.32 2.95 -13.96
N ASN A 104 9.29 2.98 -13.11
CA ASN A 104 8.25 1.94 -13.01
C ASN A 104 6.97 2.32 -13.76
N TYR A 105 6.99 3.43 -14.50
CA TYR A 105 5.89 3.90 -15.32
C TYR A 105 6.33 3.95 -16.78
N LEU A 106 5.40 3.61 -17.67
CA LEU A 106 5.61 3.71 -19.11
C LEU A 106 5.68 5.18 -19.51
N CYS A 107 6.76 5.56 -20.20
CA CYS A 107 6.89 6.88 -20.78
C CYS A 107 6.26 6.87 -22.18
N LEU A 108 5.14 7.56 -22.33
CA LEU A 108 4.37 7.58 -23.58
C LEU A 108 5.16 8.21 -24.73
N GLU A 109 5.91 9.28 -24.45
CA GLU A 109 6.75 9.96 -25.44
C GLU A 109 7.86 9.03 -25.98
N ARG A 110 8.58 8.33 -25.10
CA ARG A 110 9.62 7.37 -25.51
C ARG A 110 9.04 6.20 -26.29
N LEU A 111 7.84 5.74 -25.91
CA LEU A 111 7.13 4.70 -26.63
C LEU A 111 6.76 5.16 -28.06
N GLU A 112 6.29 6.40 -28.20
CA GLU A 112 5.98 6.99 -29.51
C GLU A 112 7.21 7.16 -30.38
N GLN A 113 8.32 7.63 -29.80
CA GLN A 113 9.60 7.74 -30.51
C GLN A 113 10.10 6.38 -31.02
N GLN A 114 10.00 5.32 -30.21
CA GLN A 114 10.35 3.96 -30.67
C GLN A 114 9.44 3.46 -31.79
N ALA A 115 8.13 3.72 -31.70
CA ALA A 115 7.17 3.31 -32.72
C ALA A 115 7.40 4.05 -34.06
N LEU A 116 7.73 5.34 -34.02
CA LEU A 116 8.00 6.16 -35.20
C LEU A 116 9.37 5.88 -35.83
N ALA A 117 10.37 5.54 -35.02
CA ALA A 117 11.72 5.24 -35.50
C ALA A 117 11.87 3.85 -36.16
N GLY A 118 10.76 3.12 -36.35
CA GLY A 118 10.79 1.76 -36.90
C GLY A 118 11.43 0.74 -35.95
N GLY A 119 11.41 1.00 -34.64
CA GLY A 119 11.99 0.11 -33.65
C GLY A 119 11.26 -1.24 -33.61
N ASP A 120 12.02 -2.32 -33.59
CA ASP A 120 11.52 -3.70 -33.57
C ASP A 120 10.98 -4.05 -32.17
N LEU A 121 9.79 -3.52 -31.85
CA LEU A 121 9.05 -3.96 -30.68
C LEU A 121 8.52 -5.38 -30.94
N PRO A 122 8.72 -6.33 -30.01
CA PRO A 122 8.12 -7.65 -30.16
C PRO A 122 6.61 -7.53 -30.38
N VAL A 123 6.05 -8.35 -31.28
CA VAL A 123 4.63 -8.35 -31.66
C VAL A 123 3.68 -8.37 -30.44
N GLN A 124 4.08 -9.07 -29.38
CA GLN A 124 3.35 -9.11 -28.10
C GLN A 124 3.30 -7.74 -27.42
N THR A 125 4.43 -7.01 -27.39
CA THR A 125 4.50 -5.66 -26.79
C THR A 125 3.67 -4.66 -27.60
N LEU A 126 3.69 -4.74 -28.92
CA LEU A 126 2.85 -3.91 -29.79
C LEU A 126 1.36 -4.16 -29.53
N SER A 127 0.97 -5.43 -29.37
CA SER A 127 -0.40 -5.82 -29.05
C SER A 127 -0.85 -5.25 -27.71
N ASP A 128 -0.02 -5.34 -26.68
CA ASP A 128 -0.30 -4.77 -25.35
C ASP A 128 -0.43 -3.24 -25.40
N VAL A 129 0.41 -2.56 -26.16
CA VAL A 129 0.36 -1.10 -26.33
C VAL A 129 -0.92 -0.66 -27.04
N ILE A 130 -1.36 -1.37 -28.08
CA ILE A 130 -2.64 -1.11 -28.78
C ILE A 130 -3.82 -1.32 -27.83
N LEU A 131 -3.79 -2.37 -27.01
CA LEU A 131 -4.83 -2.64 -26.02
C LEU A 131 -4.89 -1.59 -24.90
N LEU A 132 -3.74 -1.06 -24.48
CA LEU A 132 -3.65 0.05 -23.53
C LEU A 132 -4.20 1.36 -24.13
N ARG A 133 -3.84 1.69 -25.38
CA ARG A 133 -4.32 2.90 -26.08
C ARG A 133 -5.82 2.89 -26.36
N SER A 134 -6.39 1.73 -26.68
CA SER A 134 -7.83 1.57 -26.94
C SER A 134 -8.70 1.67 -25.68
N GLY A 135 -8.10 1.84 -24.49
CA GLY A 135 -8.81 1.90 -23.22
C GLY A 135 -9.48 0.58 -22.81
N ARG A 136 -9.28 -0.51 -23.59
CA ARG A 136 -9.85 -1.84 -23.35
C ARG A 136 -9.20 -2.53 -22.16
N ILE A 137 -7.93 -2.21 -21.88
CA ILE A 137 -7.29 -2.57 -20.63
C ILE A 137 -7.47 -1.39 -19.66
N LYS A 138 -8.31 -1.58 -18.63
CA LYS A 138 -8.23 -0.72 -17.45
C LYS A 138 -6.92 -1.03 -16.74
N PRO A 139 -6.00 -0.08 -16.56
CA PRO A 139 -4.79 -0.35 -15.80
C PRO A 139 -5.21 -0.82 -14.41
N ARG A 140 -4.73 -1.99 -14.01
CA ARG A 140 -4.96 -2.56 -12.66
C ARG A 140 -4.46 -1.61 -11.55
N MET A 141 -3.63 -0.64 -11.93
CA MET A 141 -3.12 0.44 -11.09
C MET A 141 -3.51 1.82 -11.67
N ALA A 142 -4.74 2.26 -11.44
CA ALA A 142 -5.06 3.67 -11.59
C ALA A 142 -4.41 4.44 -10.44
N ILE A 143 -3.34 5.19 -10.73
CA ILE A 143 -2.75 6.13 -9.79
C ILE A 143 -3.74 7.29 -9.72
N SER A 144 -4.50 7.42 -8.63
CA SER A 144 -5.11 8.72 -8.36
C SER A 144 -3.98 9.68 -7.98
N ALA A 145 -3.73 10.68 -8.82
CA ALA A 145 -2.74 11.71 -8.50
C ALA A 145 -3.18 12.41 -7.19
N PRO A 146 -2.34 12.45 -6.14
CA PRO A 146 -2.71 13.14 -4.93
C PRO A 146 -2.76 14.65 -5.21
N ALA A 147 -3.88 15.29 -4.87
CA ALA A 147 -4.01 16.75 -4.86
C ALA A 147 -2.92 17.39 -3.96
N PRO A 148 -2.42 18.60 -4.29
CA PRO A 148 -1.32 19.24 -3.57
C PRO A 148 -1.66 19.37 -2.08
N ALA A 149 -0.80 18.82 -1.23
CA ALA A 149 -1.07 18.67 0.20
C ALA A 149 -0.46 19.82 1.02
N SER A 150 -1.32 20.64 1.62
CA SER A 150 -0.97 21.60 2.68
C SER A 150 -1.21 21.04 4.09
N ARG A 151 -1.09 19.72 4.31
CA ARG A 151 -1.30 19.09 5.63
C ARG A 151 -0.17 18.14 6.02
N LYS A 152 0.21 18.20 7.30
CA LYS A 152 1.28 17.41 7.95
C LYS A 152 1.24 15.95 7.50
N THR A 153 2.33 15.50 6.87
CA THR A 153 2.47 14.15 6.30
C THR A 153 3.29 13.29 7.24
N LEU A 154 2.74 12.15 7.67
CA LEU A 154 3.47 11.19 8.51
C LEU A 154 4.05 10.07 7.65
N ARG A 155 5.34 9.74 7.85
CA ARG A 155 6.05 8.66 7.15
C ARG A 155 6.28 7.49 8.11
N LEU A 156 5.74 6.32 7.78
CA LEU A 156 6.08 5.05 8.42
C LEU A 156 6.98 4.24 7.48
N ALA A 157 8.11 3.75 8.00
CA ALA A 157 9.03 2.87 7.28
C ALA A 157 9.02 1.47 7.91
N ALA A 158 8.65 0.46 7.13
CA ALA A 158 8.74 -0.94 7.52
C ALA A 158 9.96 -1.56 6.82
N GLY A 159 11.04 -1.73 7.58
CA GLY A 159 12.21 -2.51 7.16
C GLY A 159 12.00 -3.99 7.52
N ASP A 160 12.19 -4.88 6.56
CA ASP A 160 12.31 -6.31 6.82
C ASP A 160 13.83 -6.60 6.90
N GLN A 161 14.36 -6.77 8.11
CA GLN A 161 15.74 -7.21 8.27
C GLN A 161 15.76 -8.73 8.15
N HIS A 162 16.10 -9.22 6.95
CA HIS A 162 16.65 -10.57 6.83
C HIS A 162 18.15 -10.50 7.06
N GLN A 163 18.57 -11.10 8.17
CA GLN A 163 19.94 -11.58 8.39
C GLN A 163 20.32 -12.54 7.25
N ARG A 164 21.56 -12.38 6.79
CA ARG A 164 22.26 -13.36 5.96
C ARG A 164 22.63 -14.59 6.77
#